data_AF-A0A529HNM3-F1
#
_entry.id   AF-A0A529HNM3-F1
#
_cell.length_a   1.000
_cell.length_b   1.000
_cell.length_c   1.000
_cell.angle_alpha   90.00
_cell.angle_beta   90.00
_cell.angle_gamma   90.00
#
_symmetry.space_group_name_H-M   'P 1'
#
loop_
_entity.id
_entity.type
_entity.pdbx_description
1 polymer ?
#
loop_
_entity_poly.entity_id
_entity_poly.type
_entity_poly.pdbx_seq_one_letter_code
_entity_poly.pdbx_strand_id
1 'polypeptide(L)'
;GKWVGWEIDFIDAVCAEEKLDCVITPVAWDGIIPALTTKKIDLIVSSMSITDERKKTIDFSDKYYNTPTAIIGPKDQKFGATPDDLKGKVIGVQVSTVHAVYAKKHFTGAQEIKEYQTQDEANNDLAAGRLDAVQA
;
A
#
# COMPACT_ATOMS: atom_id res chain seq x y z
N GLY A 1 -3.71 3.92 -21.74
CA GLY A 1 -4.87 3.22 -21.15
C GLY A 1 -5.71 4.20 -20.37
N LYS A 2 -6.91 3.82 -19.93
CA LYS A 2 -7.75 4.59 -19.00
C LYS A 2 -7.61 3.99 -17.60
N TRP A 3 -7.51 4.80 -16.56
CA TRP A 3 -7.50 4.31 -15.18
C TRP A 3 -8.86 3.67 -14.85
N VAL A 4 -8.84 2.59 -14.09
CA VAL A 4 -10.02 1.82 -13.66
C VAL A 4 -9.81 1.28 -12.25
N GLY A 5 -10.88 0.85 -11.59
CA GLY A 5 -10.85 0.22 -10.28
C GLY A 5 -11.67 1.00 -9.26
N TRP A 6 -11.83 0.42 -8.07
CA TRP A 6 -12.71 0.97 -7.02
C TRP A 6 -12.38 2.42 -6.66
N GLU A 7 -11.10 2.80 -6.60
CA GLU A 7 -10.70 4.19 -6.25
C GLU A 7 -11.00 5.19 -7.36
N ILE A 8 -10.97 4.75 -8.62
CA ILE A 8 -11.35 5.58 -9.77
C ILE A 8 -12.87 5.80 -9.74
N ASP A 9 -13.64 4.73 -9.55
CA ASP A 9 -15.10 4.85 -9.44
C ASP A 9 -15.51 5.73 -8.25
N PHE A 10 -14.78 5.62 -7.13
CA PHE A 10 -15.01 6.42 -5.93
C PHE A 10 -14.70 7.91 -6.17
N ILE A 11 -13.54 8.26 -6.70
CA ILE A 11 -13.19 9.67 -6.92
C ILE A 11 -14.05 10.30 -8.02
N ASP A 12 -14.40 9.56 -9.08
CA ASP A 12 -15.32 10.03 -10.12
C ASP A 12 -16.68 10.39 -9.52
N ALA A 13 -17.20 9.58 -8.58
CA ALA A 13 -18.45 9.86 -7.88
C ALA A 13 -18.35 11.10 -6.97
N VAL A 14 -17.27 11.25 -6.21
CA VAL A 14 -17.03 12.43 -5.35
C VAL A 14 -16.96 13.70 -6.20
N CYS A 15 -16.22 13.68 -7.29
CA CYS A 15 -16.07 14.84 -8.17
C CYS A 15 -17.37 15.20 -8.89
N ALA A 16 -18.18 14.21 -9.26
CA ALA A 16 -19.50 14.44 -9.84
C ALA A 16 -20.47 15.12 -8.84
N GLU A 17 -20.48 14.66 -7.58
CA GLU A 17 -21.34 15.24 -6.53
C GLU A 17 -20.93 16.68 -6.19
N GLU A 18 -19.63 16.92 -6.04
CA GLU A 18 -19.07 18.24 -5.74
C GLU A 18 -19.00 19.17 -6.96
N LYS A 19 -19.34 18.66 -8.16
CA LYS A 19 -19.29 19.38 -9.45
C LYS A 19 -17.89 19.92 -9.76
N LEU A 20 -16.87 19.12 -9.48
CA LEU A 20 -15.46 19.41 -9.72
C LEU A 20 -14.97 18.70 -10.99
N ASP A 21 -14.06 19.35 -11.72
CA ASP A 21 -13.31 18.72 -12.81
C ASP A 21 -12.02 18.11 -12.25
N CYS A 22 -12.04 16.79 -12.03
CA CYS A 22 -10.94 16.08 -11.40
C CYS A 22 -10.01 15.45 -12.44
N VAL A 23 -8.71 15.68 -12.27
CA VAL A 23 -7.67 15.08 -13.11
C VAL A 23 -6.87 14.08 -12.30
N ILE A 24 -6.87 12.83 -12.76
CA ILE A 24 -6.06 11.77 -12.16
C ILE A 24 -4.58 12.01 -12.50
N THR A 25 -3.79 12.31 -11.47
CA THR A 25 -2.36 12.57 -11.61
C THR A 25 -1.57 11.44 -10.95
N PRO A 26 -0.84 10.61 -11.72
CA PRO A 26 -0.02 9.55 -11.14
C PRO A 26 1.18 10.15 -10.39
N VAL A 27 1.37 9.71 -9.15
CA VAL A 27 2.47 10.14 -8.28
C VAL A 27 3.08 8.89 -7.64
N ALA A 28 4.40 8.83 -7.55
CA ALA A 28 5.10 7.75 -6.85
C ALA A 28 4.73 7.76 -5.35
N TRP A 29 4.50 6.58 -4.78
CA TRP A 29 4.00 6.43 -3.42
C TRP A 29 4.84 7.19 -2.38
N ASP A 30 6.15 7.03 -2.43
CA ASP A 30 7.07 7.65 -1.46
C ASP A 30 7.04 9.20 -1.50
N GLY A 31 6.66 9.76 -2.65
CA GLY A 31 6.53 11.20 -2.87
C GLY A 31 5.10 11.74 -2.76
N ILE A 32 4.10 10.92 -2.44
CA ILE A 32 2.70 11.31 -2.56
C ILE A 32 2.27 12.34 -1.51
N ILE A 33 2.76 12.23 -0.27
CA ILE A 33 2.51 13.23 0.79
C ILE A 33 3.24 14.54 0.48
N PRO A 34 4.54 14.55 0.12
CA PRO A 34 5.19 15.77 -0.37
C PRO A 34 4.48 16.44 -1.55
N ALA A 35 3.93 15.66 -2.50
CA ALA A 35 3.18 16.20 -3.62
C ALA A 35 1.91 16.95 -3.15
N LEU A 36 1.23 16.46 -2.13
CA LEU A 36 0.09 17.15 -1.52
C LEU A 36 0.52 18.42 -0.80
N THR A 37 1.54 18.36 0.06
CA THR A 37 1.97 19.52 0.87
C THR A 37 2.59 20.64 0.03
N THR A 38 3.20 20.30 -1.11
CA THR A 38 3.72 21.25 -2.09
C THR A 38 2.67 21.72 -3.09
N LYS A 39 1.40 21.29 -2.94
CA LYS A 39 0.25 21.64 -3.80
C LYS A 39 0.42 21.23 -5.27
N LYS A 40 1.18 20.16 -5.52
CA LYS A 40 1.24 19.52 -6.85
C LYS A 40 -0.02 18.71 -7.13
N ILE A 41 -0.66 18.18 -6.09
CA ILE A 41 -1.97 17.52 -6.11
C ILE A 41 -2.82 18.10 -4.97
N ASP A 42 -4.14 18.03 -5.12
CA ASP A 42 -5.08 18.56 -4.13
C ASP A 42 -5.67 17.47 -3.22
N LEU A 43 -5.64 16.21 -3.65
CA LEU A 43 -6.22 15.08 -2.93
C LEU A 43 -5.42 13.80 -3.19
N ILE A 44 -5.35 12.93 -2.18
CA ILE A 44 -4.83 11.58 -2.29
C ILE A 44 -5.99 10.59 -2.17
N VAL A 45 -6.23 9.80 -3.22
CA VAL A 45 -7.14 8.64 -3.22
C VAL A 45 -6.34 7.43 -3.66
N SER A 46 -5.69 6.77 -2.71
CA SER A 46 -4.72 5.69 -2.97
C SER A 46 -4.53 4.77 -1.75
N SER A 47 -5.62 4.36 -1.11
CA SER A 47 -5.64 3.41 0.03
C SER A 47 -4.83 3.86 1.24
N MET A 48 -4.59 5.17 1.39
CA MET A 48 -3.65 5.64 2.41
C MET A 48 -4.18 5.42 3.81
N SER A 49 -3.51 4.55 4.57
CA SER A 49 -3.84 4.31 5.98
C SER A 49 -3.74 5.59 6.79
N ILE A 50 -4.78 5.86 7.57
CA ILE A 50 -4.82 6.97 8.53
C ILE A 50 -3.92 6.60 9.71
N THR A 51 -2.89 7.41 9.98
CA THR A 51 -1.99 7.23 11.14
C THR A 51 -1.82 8.55 11.89
N ASP A 52 -1.54 8.48 13.19
CA ASP A 52 -1.32 9.68 14.01
C ASP A 52 -0.10 10.49 13.55
N GLU A 53 0.89 9.82 12.96
CA GLU A 53 2.04 10.49 12.35
C GLU A 53 1.64 11.29 11.12
N ARG A 54 0.88 10.68 10.19
CA ARG A 54 0.41 11.39 8.97
C ARG A 54 -0.54 12.53 9.30
N LYS A 55 -1.40 12.36 10.32
CA LYS A 55 -2.32 13.41 10.82
C LYS A 55 -1.60 14.66 11.34
N LYS A 56 -0.32 14.58 11.69
CA LYS A 56 0.46 15.77 12.06
C LYS A 56 0.88 16.62 10.85
N THR A 57 0.76 16.07 9.64
CA THR A 57 1.27 16.69 8.41
C THR A 57 0.17 16.96 7.38
N ILE A 58 -0.84 16.08 7.30
CA ILE A 58 -1.95 16.18 6.34
C ILE A 58 -3.27 15.86 7.04
N ASP A 59 -4.35 16.46 6.53
CA ASP A 59 -5.71 16.12 6.95
C ASP A 59 -6.22 14.89 6.19
N PHE A 60 -7.15 14.17 6.81
CA PHE A 60 -7.83 13.02 6.21
C PHE A 60 -9.33 13.26 6.16
N SER A 61 -9.99 12.75 5.13
CA SER A 61 -11.44 12.58 5.13
C SER A 61 -11.88 11.52 6.12
N ASP A 62 -13.20 11.35 6.25
CA ASP A 62 -13.74 10.14 6.85
C ASP A 62 -13.29 8.91 6.06
N LYS A 63 -12.99 7.83 6.80
CA LYS A 63 -12.49 6.59 6.21
C LYS A 63 -13.53 5.98 5.27
N TYR A 64 -13.20 5.86 3.99
CA TYR A 64 -14.09 5.26 2.99
C TYR A 64 -14.09 3.72 2.96
N TYR A 65 -12.99 3.05 3.35
CA TYR A 65 -12.97 1.60 3.60
C TYR A 65 -11.85 1.21 4.57
N ASN A 66 -11.84 -0.05 5.01
CA ASN A 66 -10.69 -0.65 5.69
C ASN A 66 -10.42 -2.06 5.18
N THR A 67 -9.19 -2.28 4.71
CA THR A 67 -8.72 -3.60 4.31
C THR A 67 -7.90 -4.20 5.44
N PRO A 68 -8.27 -5.38 5.99
CA PRO A 68 -7.42 -6.08 6.93
C PRO A 68 -6.09 -6.45 6.28
N THR A 69 -4.98 -6.22 6.98
CA THR A 69 -3.66 -6.66 6.53
C THR A 69 -3.60 -8.18 6.45
N ALA A 70 -2.96 -8.70 5.41
CA ALA A 70 -2.78 -10.11 5.15
C ALA A 70 -1.32 -10.45 4.79
N ILE A 71 -1.00 -11.73 4.95
CA ILE A 71 0.20 -12.33 4.38
C ILE A 71 -0.24 -13.19 3.20
N ILE A 72 0.35 -12.93 2.03
CA ILE A 72 0.00 -13.56 0.77
C ILE A 72 1.19 -14.40 0.32
N GLY A 73 0.95 -15.67 -0.01
CA GLY A 73 1.97 -16.59 -0.49
C GLY A 73 1.52 -17.39 -1.72
N PRO A 74 2.43 -18.14 -2.35
CA PRO A 74 2.08 -19.07 -3.43
C PRO A 74 1.07 -20.13 -2.97
N LYS A 75 0.15 -20.54 -3.85
CA LYS A 75 -0.94 -21.49 -3.51
C LYS A 75 -0.45 -22.87 -3.07
N ASP A 76 0.73 -23.26 -3.51
CA ASP A 76 1.38 -24.54 -3.21
C ASP A 76 2.18 -24.51 -1.91
N GLN A 77 2.52 -23.34 -1.39
CA GLN A 77 3.14 -23.18 -0.08
C GLN A 77 2.09 -23.17 1.04
N LYS A 78 2.42 -23.79 2.17
CA LYS A 78 1.60 -23.79 3.38
C LYS A 78 2.41 -23.22 4.53
N PHE A 79 2.10 -21.99 4.92
CA PHE A 79 2.62 -21.33 6.11
C PHE A 79 1.52 -20.43 6.70
N GLY A 80 1.59 -20.17 8.00
CA GLY A 80 0.69 -19.22 8.65
C GLY A 80 1.17 -17.77 8.53
N ALA A 81 0.50 -16.84 9.19
CA ALA A 81 0.83 -15.41 9.15
C ALA A 81 1.56 -14.91 10.41
N THR A 82 2.10 -15.81 11.24
CA THR A 82 2.78 -15.43 12.48
C THR A 82 4.27 -15.16 12.25
N PRO A 83 4.95 -14.43 13.15
CA PRO A 83 6.41 -14.27 13.09
C PRO A 83 7.19 -15.59 13.05
N ASP A 84 6.70 -16.63 13.72
CA ASP A 84 7.33 -17.95 13.72
C ASP A 84 7.16 -18.68 12.39
N ASP A 85 5.98 -18.58 11.76
CA ASP A 85 5.71 -19.15 10.44
C ASP A 85 6.58 -18.54 9.33
N LEU A 86 6.98 -17.28 9.53
CA LEU A 86 7.73 -16.48 8.55
C LEU A 86 9.24 -16.47 8.79
N LYS A 87 9.74 -17.28 9.74
CA LYS A 87 11.18 -17.42 9.97
C LYS A 87 11.88 -17.98 8.75
N GLY A 88 13.00 -17.36 8.39
CA GLY A 88 13.81 -17.76 7.22
C GLY A 88 13.14 -17.51 5.87
N LYS A 89 12.00 -16.81 5.82
CA LYS A 89 11.30 -16.45 4.59
C LYS A 89 11.79 -15.13 4.02
N VAL A 90 11.70 -14.97 2.70
CA VAL A 90 11.89 -13.69 2.01
C VAL A 90 10.51 -13.03 1.83
N ILE A 91 10.32 -11.87 2.46
CA ILE A 91 9.02 -11.18 2.52
C ILE A 91 9.09 -9.87 1.75
N GLY A 92 8.19 -9.66 0.79
CA GLY A 92 8.05 -8.39 0.08
C GLY A 92 7.10 -7.43 0.78
N VAL A 93 7.46 -6.15 0.83
CA VAL A 93 6.60 -5.06 1.33
C VAL A 93 6.77 -3.81 0.47
N GLN A 94 5.72 -2.99 0.35
CA GLN A 94 5.85 -1.67 -0.26
C GLN A 94 6.44 -0.66 0.73
N VAL A 95 7.40 0.16 0.29
CA VAL A 95 8.02 1.23 1.09
C VAL A 95 6.99 2.19 1.67
N SER A 96 7.32 2.83 2.80
CA SER A 96 6.52 3.93 3.37
C SER A 96 5.04 3.56 3.63
N THR A 97 4.79 2.28 3.91
CA THR A 97 3.49 1.73 4.31
C THR A 97 3.49 1.27 5.76
N VAL A 98 2.30 1.14 6.35
CA VAL A 98 2.13 0.50 7.66
C VAL A 98 2.52 -0.98 7.63
N HIS A 99 2.46 -1.63 6.45
CA HIS A 99 2.87 -3.01 6.26
C HIS A 99 4.39 -3.16 6.38
N ALA A 100 5.17 -2.29 5.74
CA ALA A 100 6.63 -2.28 5.90
C ALA A 100 7.05 -2.04 7.35
N VAL A 101 6.41 -1.08 8.04
CA VAL A 101 6.66 -0.81 9.46
C VAL A 101 6.35 -2.04 10.31
N TYR A 102 5.22 -2.70 10.07
CA TYR A 102 4.83 -3.91 10.79
C TYR A 102 5.82 -5.06 10.54
N ALA A 103 6.12 -5.37 9.26
CA ALA A 103 7.04 -6.44 8.88
C ALA A 103 8.38 -6.27 9.57
N LYS A 104 8.98 -5.08 9.45
CA LYS A 104 10.30 -4.77 10.04
C LYS A 104 10.32 -4.92 11.56
N LYS A 105 9.20 -4.61 12.22
CA LYS A 105 9.07 -4.71 13.68
C LYS A 105 8.83 -6.14 14.16
N HIS A 106 8.04 -6.92 13.44
CA HIS A 106 7.49 -8.18 13.94
C HIS A 106 8.11 -9.43 13.29
N PHE A 107 8.59 -9.34 12.05
CA PHE A 107 9.17 -10.47 11.31
C PHE A 107 10.70 -10.44 11.33
N THR A 108 11.28 -10.19 12.50
CA THR A 108 12.75 -10.10 12.69
C THR A 108 13.48 -11.42 12.41
N GLY A 109 12.75 -12.53 12.40
CA GLY A 109 13.28 -13.85 12.02
C GLY A 109 13.20 -14.16 10.54
N ALA A 110 12.60 -13.29 9.71
CA ALA A 110 12.62 -13.43 8.25
C ALA A 110 14.06 -13.46 7.73
N GLN A 111 14.31 -14.21 6.66
CA GLN A 111 15.62 -14.19 6.00
C GLN A 111 15.90 -12.80 5.43
N GLU A 112 14.88 -12.17 4.84
CA GLU A 112 14.97 -10.84 4.25
C GLU A 112 13.57 -10.19 4.22
N ILE A 113 13.53 -8.89 4.50
CA ILE A 113 12.36 -8.04 4.23
C ILE A 113 12.74 -7.14 3.06
N LYS A 114 12.26 -7.48 1.88
CA LYS A 114 12.57 -6.79 0.63
C LYS A 114 11.54 -5.70 0.38
N GLU A 115 12.02 -4.47 0.23
CA GLU A 115 11.17 -3.31 -0.01
C GLU A 115 11.03 -3.01 -1.51
N TYR A 116 9.82 -2.62 -1.91
CA TYR A 116 9.44 -2.31 -3.28
C TYR A 116 8.82 -0.93 -3.39
N GLN A 117 8.95 -0.29 -4.56
CA GLN A 117 8.37 1.03 -4.78
C GLN A 117 6.85 0.94 -4.97
N THR A 118 6.38 -0.17 -5.55
CA THR A 118 4.96 -0.44 -5.78
C THR A 118 4.55 -1.83 -5.27
N GLN A 119 3.28 -1.97 -4.93
CA GLN A 119 2.71 -3.27 -4.57
C GLN A 119 2.76 -4.25 -5.76
N ASP A 120 2.61 -3.75 -6.99
CA ASP A 120 2.68 -4.57 -8.20
C ASP A 120 4.07 -5.20 -8.40
N GLU A 121 5.15 -4.46 -8.13
CA GLU A 121 6.50 -5.01 -8.15
C GLU A 121 6.68 -6.16 -7.15
N ALA A 122 6.19 -5.99 -5.92
CA ALA A 122 6.23 -7.04 -4.90
C ALA A 122 5.42 -8.27 -5.34
N ASN A 123 4.21 -8.06 -5.88
CA ASN A 123 3.36 -9.14 -6.38
C ASN A 123 3.99 -9.88 -7.57
N ASN A 124 4.66 -9.16 -8.48
CA ASN A 124 5.36 -9.76 -9.62
C ASN A 124 6.57 -10.58 -9.17
N ASP A 125 7.32 -10.14 -8.17
CA ASP A 125 8.42 -10.90 -7.59
C ASP A 125 7.92 -12.15 -6.85
N LEU A 126 6.78 -12.07 -6.15
CA LEU A 126 6.11 -13.22 -5.55
C LEU A 126 5.69 -14.24 -6.63
N ALA A 127 5.02 -13.78 -7.68
CA ALA A 127 4.59 -14.63 -8.79
C ALA A 127 5.77 -15.29 -9.53
N ALA A 128 6.93 -14.64 -9.57
CA ALA A 128 8.15 -15.17 -10.16
C ALA A 128 8.95 -16.08 -9.21
N GLY A 129 8.47 -16.33 -7.98
CA GLY A 129 9.15 -17.17 -6.99
C GLY A 129 10.40 -16.53 -6.37
N ARG A 130 10.55 -15.20 -6.47
CA ARG A 130 11.64 -14.45 -5.82
C ARG A 130 11.33 -14.09 -4.37
N LEU A 131 10.08 -14.18 -3.96
CA LEU A 131 9.60 -14.00 -2.59
C LEU A 131 8.86 -15.25 -2.15
N ASP A 132 8.90 -15.54 -0.85
CA ASP A 132 8.03 -16.54 -0.23
C ASP A 132 6.66 -15.96 0.12
N ALA A 133 6.63 -14.69 0.49
CA ALA A 133 5.42 -14.01 0.93
C ALA A 133 5.45 -12.51 0.61
N VAL A 134 4.27 -11.89 0.59
CA VAL A 134 4.07 -10.45 0.56
C VAL A 134 3.15 -10.04 1.69
N GLN A 135 3.46 -8.95 2.39
CA GLN A 135 2.54 -8.35 3.36
C GLN A 135 1.84 -7.14 2.73
N ALA A 136 0.50 -7.18 2.69
CA ALA A 136 -0.34 -6.16 2.05
C ALA A 136 -1.70 -5.99 2.76
#